data_AF-A0A4R2PLS9-F1
#
_entry.id   AF-A0A4R2PLS9-F1
#
_cell.length_a   1.000
_cell.length_b   1.000
_cell.length_c   1.000
_cell.angle_alpha   90.00
_cell.angle_beta   90.00
_cell.angle_gamma   90.00
#
_symmetry.space_group_name_H-M   'P 1'
#
loop_
_entity.id
_entity.type
_entity.pdbx_description
1 polymer ?
#
loop_
_entity_poly.entity_id
_entity_poly.type
_entity_poly.pdbx_seq_one_letter_code
_entity_poly.pdbx_strand_id
1 'polypeptide(L)'
;MKRAGWLGAILPGLILSGCGDRQGSIDAAMALAEAVYPGQLELLDSHLKKGQYAVTMGIKGDPLTRIGFDIDPDPAHCRIGTRCEERLRRAYAAGVAAGVKMKVLNAVLPACGVRMLGVQESEITPAFRTIVELDLDPADPQPGLNRVTPCIAAYRAAMPADARDDHLAFRILLPNGAPAKSAPLTFERQLEGARNDEPSYMISVAPDAASLSASQLRLYAWFLSAPERRDRLADAARAALAAERRQGHVPRLAQFHGTRLDPRRLDVVRTYVLACSVRERGKGPCRTDMAVRLRYDLRTGATSEPAILHDIRDAKGQIVLPELPGR
;
A
#
# COMPACT_ATOMS: atom_id res chain seq x y z
N MET A 1 38.88 -58.43 -36.13
CA MET A 1 39.77 -57.26 -36.40
C MET A 1 38.94 -56.10 -36.93
N LYS A 2 38.95 -54.96 -36.21
CA LYS A 2 38.50 -53.60 -36.63
C LYS A 2 37.01 -53.52 -37.04
N ARG A 3 36.17 -52.69 -36.42
CA ARG A 3 36.31 -51.24 -36.30
C ARG A 3 35.62 -50.70 -35.04
N ALA A 4 36.42 -49.97 -34.26
CA ALA A 4 35.98 -48.94 -33.33
C ALA A 4 35.71 -47.65 -34.11
N GLY A 5 34.83 -46.79 -33.59
CA GLY A 5 34.66 -45.42 -34.11
C GLY A 5 33.34 -44.78 -33.71
N TRP A 6 33.12 -44.66 -32.41
CA TRP A 6 32.09 -43.81 -31.80
C TRP A 6 32.40 -42.33 -32.13
N LEU A 7 31.49 -41.64 -32.79
CA LEU A 7 31.44 -40.17 -32.88
C LEU A 7 30.08 -39.73 -32.35
N GLY A 8 29.97 -39.70 -31.01
CA GLY A 8 28.90 -39.00 -30.32
C GLY A 8 29.15 -37.51 -30.42
N ALA A 9 28.50 -36.84 -31.36
CA ALA A 9 28.41 -35.38 -31.39
C ALA A 9 27.48 -34.94 -30.25
N ILE A 10 28.07 -34.62 -29.09
CA ILE A 10 27.38 -33.90 -28.02
C ILE A 10 27.39 -32.42 -28.43
N LEU A 11 26.25 -31.94 -28.92
CA LEU A 11 25.92 -30.51 -28.90
C LEU A 11 25.95 -30.04 -27.44
N PRO A 12 26.79 -29.08 -27.03
CA PRO A 12 26.47 -28.28 -25.87
C PRO A 12 25.41 -27.27 -26.33
N GLY A 13 24.15 -27.66 -26.21
CA GLY A 13 23.05 -26.72 -26.15
C GLY A 13 23.26 -25.84 -24.92
N LEU A 14 23.95 -24.71 -25.10
CA LEU A 14 23.92 -23.57 -24.20
C LEU A 14 22.50 -23.02 -24.22
N ILE A 15 21.61 -23.67 -23.47
CA ILE A 15 20.39 -23.04 -22.97
C ILE A 15 20.86 -22.11 -21.85
N LEU A 16 21.42 -20.96 -22.25
CA LEU A 16 21.53 -19.79 -21.39
C LEU A 16 20.10 -19.32 -21.12
N SER A 17 19.48 -19.96 -20.15
CA SER A 17 18.23 -19.52 -19.56
C SER A 17 18.49 -18.22 -18.81
N GLY A 18 18.44 -17.11 -19.55
CA GLY A 18 17.85 -15.84 -19.12
C GLY A 18 18.25 -15.25 -17.76
N CYS A 19 19.52 -15.34 -17.36
CA CYS A 19 20.04 -14.34 -16.43
C CYS A 19 20.25 -13.06 -17.24
N GLY A 20 19.28 -12.14 -17.20
CA GLY A 20 19.41 -10.86 -17.89
C GLY A 20 20.71 -10.16 -17.50
N ASP A 21 21.37 -9.54 -18.47
CA ASP A 21 22.64 -8.84 -18.27
C ASP A 21 22.42 -7.61 -17.37
N ARG A 22 22.68 -7.80 -16.07
CA ARG A 22 22.58 -6.74 -15.06
C ARG A 22 23.48 -5.57 -15.42
N GLN A 23 24.74 -5.86 -15.74
CA GLN A 23 25.73 -4.81 -15.95
C GLN A 23 25.43 -4.05 -17.24
N GLY A 24 25.10 -4.76 -18.33
CA GLY A 24 24.65 -4.12 -19.57
C GLY A 24 23.41 -3.24 -19.37
N SER A 25 22.46 -3.66 -18.53
CA SER A 25 21.27 -2.85 -18.20
C SER A 25 21.65 -1.58 -17.43
N ILE A 26 22.55 -1.68 -16.45
CA ILE A 26 23.07 -0.54 -15.68
C ILE A 26 23.84 0.42 -16.59
N ASP A 27 24.74 -0.11 -17.41
CA ASP A 27 25.59 0.69 -18.30
C ASP A 27 24.73 1.43 -19.33
N ALA A 28 23.74 0.77 -19.93
CA ALA A 28 22.80 1.40 -20.84
C ALA A 28 21.96 2.49 -20.14
N ALA A 29 21.48 2.23 -18.93
CA ALA A 29 20.73 3.20 -18.14
C ALA A 29 21.59 4.43 -17.81
N MET A 30 22.83 4.24 -17.38
CA MET A 30 23.77 5.32 -17.05
C MET A 30 24.22 6.09 -18.28
N ALA A 31 24.48 5.41 -19.40
CA ALA A 31 24.81 6.07 -20.67
C ALA A 31 23.65 6.93 -21.18
N LEU A 32 22.41 6.43 -21.08
CA LEU A 32 21.23 7.21 -21.43
C LEU A 32 21.02 8.38 -20.46
N ALA A 33 21.20 8.16 -19.16
CA ALA A 33 21.12 9.21 -18.15
C ALA A 33 22.13 10.33 -18.39
N GLU A 34 23.38 9.99 -18.69
CA GLU A 34 24.42 10.97 -19.02
C GLU A 34 24.12 11.72 -20.32
N ALA A 35 23.54 11.04 -21.32
CA ALA A 35 23.14 11.68 -22.57
C ALA A 35 21.97 12.67 -22.42
N VAL A 36 21.00 12.38 -21.53
CA VAL A 36 19.80 13.20 -21.33
C VAL A 36 20.01 14.26 -20.24
N TYR A 37 20.73 13.94 -19.17
CA TYR A 37 20.96 14.76 -17.98
C TYR A 37 22.46 14.76 -17.58
N PRO A 38 23.35 15.36 -18.41
CA PRO A 38 24.80 15.24 -18.24
C PRO A 38 25.29 15.65 -16.85
N GLY A 39 26.04 14.76 -16.20
CA GLY A 39 26.67 14.98 -14.90
C GLY A 39 25.71 15.05 -13.70
N GLN A 40 24.39 14.99 -13.88
CA GLN A 40 23.42 15.22 -12.81
C GLN A 40 23.07 13.98 -11.99
N LEU A 41 23.07 12.81 -12.62
CA LEU A 41 22.56 11.57 -12.01
C LEU A 41 23.70 10.64 -11.58
N GLU A 42 23.46 9.89 -10.51
CA GLU A 42 24.35 8.83 -10.03
C GLU A 42 23.56 7.57 -9.71
N LEU A 43 24.15 6.39 -9.97
CA LEU A 43 23.51 5.11 -9.66
C LEU A 43 23.44 4.92 -8.14
N LEU A 44 22.26 4.54 -7.65
CA LEU A 44 22.07 4.18 -6.24
C LEU A 44 21.80 2.69 -6.07
N ASP A 45 20.90 2.13 -6.88
CA ASP A 45 20.55 0.72 -6.80
C ASP A 45 20.05 0.18 -8.15
N SER A 46 20.07 -1.15 -8.28
CA SER A 46 19.54 -1.89 -9.41
C SER A 46 19.07 -3.27 -8.96
N HIS A 47 17.89 -3.72 -9.39
CA HIS A 47 17.42 -5.07 -9.08
C HIS A 47 16.60 -5.69 -10.23
N LEU A 48 16.57 -7.02 -10.26
CA LEU A 48 15.79 -7.77 -11.26
C LEU A 48 14.31 -7.79 -10.87
N LYS A 49 13.44 -7.42 -11.79
CA LYS A 49 11.99 -7.34 -11.65
C LYS A 49 11.32 -7.96 -12.86
N LYS A 50 10.74 -9.15 -12.69
CA LYS A 50 9.95 -9.88 -13.72
C LYS A 50 10.67 -10.01 -15.08
N GLY A 51 11.97 -10.31 -15.08
CA GLY A 51 12.76 -10.48 -16.32
C GLY A 51 13.28 -9.19 -16.94
N GLN A 52 13.12 -8.05 -16.26
CA GLN A 52 13.67 -6.74 -16.60
C GLN A 52 14.48 -6.20 -15.41
N TYR A 53 15.38 -5.25 -15.63
CA TYR A 53 16.06 -4.56 -14.53
C TYR A 53 15.37 -3.24 -14.22
N ALA A 54 15.11 -2.99 -12.94
CA ALA A 54 14.76 -1.67 -12.44
C ALA A 54 16.04 -0.98 -11.97
N VAL A 55 16.24 0.28 -12.35
CA VAL A 55 17.39 1.10 -11.94
C VAL A 55 16.87 2.29 -11.15
N THR A 56 17.51 2.57 -10.02
CA THR A 56 17.27 3.75 -9.20
C THR A 56 18.51 4.63 -9.19
N MET A 57 18.34 5.89 -9.59
CA MET A 57 19.37 6.91 -9.58
C MET A 57 19.04 8.01 -8.57
N GLY A 58 20.07 8.67 -8.06
CA GLY A 58 19.98 9.91 -7.28
C GLY A 58 20.36 11.12 -8.12
N ILE A 59 19.92 12.31 -7.70
CA ILE A 59 20.50 13.57 -8.18
C ILE A 59 21.70 13.90 -7.30
N LYS A 60 22.87 14.14 -7.91
CA LYS A 60 24.09 14.46 -7.16
C LYS A 60 23.89 15.69 -6.28
N GLY A 61 24.30 15.57 -5.01
CA GLY A 61 24.15 16.64 -4.02
C GLY A 61 22.72 16.80 -3.48
N ASP A 62 21.76 15.98 -3.92
CA ASP A 62 20.40 15.96 -3.39
C ASP A 62 20.08 14.60 -2.74
N PRO A 63 20.15 14.50 -1.40
CA PRO A 63 19.94 13.24 -0.72
C PRO A 63 18.49 12.77 -0.75
N LEU A 64 17.53 13.59 -1.21
CA LEU A 64 16.10 13.33 -1.11
C LEU A 64 15.42 13.01 -2.44
N THR A 65 16.11 13.13 -3.58
CA THR A 65 15.51 12.85 -4.89
C THR A 65 15.94 11.49 -5.42
N ARG A 66 14.98 10.68 -5.86
CA ARG A 66 15.20 9.35 -6.45
C ARG A 66 14.48 9.25 -7.78
N ILE A 67 15.19 8.74 -8.79
CA ILE A 67 14.70 8.54 -10.16
C ILE A 67 14.73 7.04 -10.44
N GLY A 68 13.57 6.38 -10.32
CA GLY A 68 13.41 4.95 -10.57
C GLY A 68 12.74 4.68 -11.91
N PHE A 69 13.32 3.82 -12.73
CA PHE A 69 12.68 3.36 -13.98
C PHE A 69 13.12 1.96 -14.40
N ASP A 70 12.25 1.29 -15.17
CA ASP A 70 12.50 -0.04 -15.71
C ASP A 70 13.23 0.04 -17.07
N ILE A 71 14.26 -0.79 -17.23
CA ILE A 71 15.04 -0.98 -18.45
C ILE A 71 14.43 -2.12 -19.27
N ASP A 72 14.40 -1.96 -20.60
CA ASP A 72 13.91 -3.02 -21.49
C ASP A 72 14.77 -4.29 -21.33
N PRO A 73 14.22 -5.51 -21.59
CA PRO A 73 14.96 -6.76 -21.40
C PRO A 73 16.27 -6.85 -22.19
N ASP A 74 16.32 -6.17 -23.35
CA ASP A 74 17.53 -6.00 -24.14
C ASP A 74 18.05 -4.56 -23.93
N PRO A 75 19.20 -4.40 -23.24
CA PRO A 75 19.79 -3.09 -22.95
C PRO A 75 20.09 -2.24 -24.19
N ALA A 76 20.30 -2.85 -25.36
CA ALA A 76 20.60 -2.12 -26.59
C ALA A 76 19.44 -1.22 -27.06
N HIS A 77 18.21 -1.48 -26.59
CA HIS A 77 17.05 -0.64 -26.84
C HIS A 77 16.96 0.59 -25.92
N CYS A 78 17.78 0.67 -24.88
CA CYS A 78 17.81 1.81 -23.99
C CYS A 78 18.81 2.88 -24.47
N ARG A 79 18.34 3.78 -25.33
CA ARG A 79 19.13 4.86 -25.96
C ARG A 79 18.25 6.05 -26.33
N ILE A 80 18.87 7.14 -26.76
CA ILE A 80 18.17 8.34 -27.22
C ILE A 80 17.21 7.99 -28.38
N GLY A 81 16.03 8.60 -28.37
CA GLY A 81 14.95 8.42 -29.34
C GLY A 81 14.10 7.18 -29.11
N THR A 82 14.26 6.44 -28.00
CA THR A 82 13.48 5.23 -27.72
C THR A 82 12.50 5.42 -26.56
N ARG A 83 11.61 4.43 -26.38
CA ARG A 83 10.70 4.38 -25.23
C ARG A 83 11.43 4.36 -23.88
N CYS A 84 12.69 3.91 -23.84
CA CYS A 84 13.50 3.97 -22.62
C CYS A 84 13.79 5.43 -22.21
N GLU A 85 14.10 6.30 -23.17
CA GLU A 85 14.28 7.73 -22.92
C GLU A 85 13.00 8.36 -22.37
N GLU A 86 11.85 8.08 -22.97
CA GLU A 86 10.58 8.60 -22.47
C GLU A 86 10.28 8.13 -21.04
N ARG A 87 10.60 6.86 -20.71
CA ARG A 87 10.47 6.34 -19.34
C ARG A 87 11.39 7.09 -18.40
N LEU A 88 12.65 7.31 -18.77
CA LEU A 88 13.61 8.09 -17.98
C LEU A 88 13.12 9.53 -17.77
N ARG A 89 12.65 10.23 -18.82
CA ARG A 89 12.15 11.62 -18.70
C ARG A 89 10.94 11.72 -17.77
N ARG A 90 9.98 10.79 -17.90
CA ARG A 90 8.84 10.70 -16.98
C ARG A 90 9.27 10.41 -15.55
N ALA A 91 10.20 9.46 -15.37
CA ALA A 91 10.75 9.14 -14.06
C ALA A 91 11.50 10.31 -13.43
N TYR A 92 12.24 11.09 -14.23
CA TYR A 92 12.94 12.28 -13.78
C TYR A 92 11.96 13.33 -13.26
N ALA A 93 10.94 13.68 -14.06
CA ALA A 93 9.91 14.64 -13.65
C ALA A 93 9.16 14.19 -12.39
N ALA A 94 8.77 12.91 -12.34
CA ALA A 94 8.13 12.29 -11.19
C ALA A 94 9.02 12.34 -9.93
N GLY A 95 10.29 11.94 -10.06
CA GLY A 95 11.23 11.88 -8.95
C GLY A 95 11.57 13.28 -8.41
N VAL A 96 11.75 14.27 -9.28
CA VAL A 96 11.92 15.68 -8.87
C VAL A 96 10.70 16.19 -8.10
N ALA A 97 9.49 15.93 -8.59
CA ALA A 97 8.26 16.32 -7.90
C ALA A 97 8.15 15.65 -6.51
N ALA A 98 8.48 14.36 -6.41
CA ALA A 98 8.48 13.64 -5.14
C ALA A 98 9.57 14.14 -4.18
N GLY A 99 10.76 14.49 -4.70
CA GLY A 99 11.84 15.11 -3.93
C GLY A 99 11.47 16.49 -3.39
N VAL A 100 10.81 17.32 -4.20
CA VAL A 100 10.24 18.61 -3.76
C VAL A 100 9.21 18.39 -2.65
N LYS A 101 8.25 17.48 -2.84
CA LYS A 101 7.27 17.10 -1.81
C LYS A 101 7.95 16.72 -0.50
N MET A 102 8.97 15.85 -0.55
CA MET A 102 9.66 15.39 0.66
C MET A 102 10.44 16.50 1.36
N LYS A 103 11.11 17.39 0.60
CA LYS A 103 11.78 18.59 1.14
C LYS A 103 10.79 19.50 1.87
N VAL A 104 9.63 19.77 1.26
CA VAL A 104 8.59 20.60 1.87
C VAL A 104 8.04 19.92 3.13
N LEU A 105 7.72 18.62 3.09
CA LEU A 105 7.25 17.87 4.27
C LEU A 105 8.25 17.91 5.42
N ASN A 106 9.54 17.72 5.12
CA ASN A 106 10.62 17.80 6.11
C ASN A 106 10.78 19.20 6.71
N ALA A 107 10.41 20.26 5.99
CA ALA A 107 10.43 21.62 6.50
C ALA A 107 9.20 21.95 7.36
N VAL A 108 7.99 21.54 6.93
CA VAL A 108 6.73 22.01 7.53
C VAL A 108 6.20 21.12 8.65
N LEU A 109 6.31 19.79 8.55
CA LEU A 109 5.71 18.87 9.52
C LEU A 109 6.36 18.96 10.92
N PRO A 110 7.70 19.07 11.05
CA PRO A 110 8.33 19.22 12.36
C PRO A 110 7.91 20.50 13.10
N ALA A 111 7.75 21.61 12.37
CA ALA A 111 7.29 22.89 12.94
C ALA A 111 5.89 22.79 13.57
N CYS A 112 5.11 21.80 13.16
CA CYS A 112 3.80 21.49 13.68
C CYS A 112 3.76 20.45 14.80
N GLY A 113 4.92 19.95 15.24
CA GLY A 113 4.99 18.86 16.21
C GLY A 113 4.49 17.51 15.67
N VAL A 114 4.34 17.37 14.34
CA VAL A 114 4.00 16.09 13.71
C VAL A 114 5.26 15.23 13.68
N ARG A 115 5.19 14.07 14.32
CA ARG A 115 6.31 13.11 14.35
C ARG A 115 6.30 12.30 13.06
N MET A 116 7.38 12.43 12.30
CA MET A 116 7.58 11.71 11.06
C MET A 116 8.33 10.41 11.34
N LEU A 117 7.74 9.28 10.94
CA LEU A 117 8.29 7.95 11.21
C LEU A 117 9.03 7.39 10.00
N GLY A 118 8.50 7.63 8.79
CA GLY A 118 9.09 7.16 7.55
C GLY A 118 8.15 7.36 6.37
N VAL A 119 8.46 6.71 5.25
CA VAL A 119 7.63 6.67 4.05
C VAL A 119 7.17 5.23 3.78
N GLN A 120 6.06 5.08 3.07
CA GLN A 120 5.55 3.81 2.57
C GLN A 120 5.40 3.87 1.05
N GLU A 121 5.51 2.73 0.37
CA GLU A 121 5.34 2.58 -1.09
C GLU A 121 6.38 3.38 -1.90
N SER A 122 7.63 3.43 -1.42
CA SER A 122 8.72 4.21 -2.03
C SER A 122 9.42 3.56 -3.22
N GLU A 123 9.16 2.27 -3.49
CA GLU A 123 10.09 1.50 -4.33
C GLU A 123 9.99 1.80 -5.83
N ILE A 124 8.86 2.28 -6.36
CA ILE A 124 8.67 2.37 -7.84
C ILE A 124 7.82 3.56 -8.31
N THR A 125 7.21 4.35 -7.42
CA THR A 125 6.35 5.49 -7.84
C THR A 125 6.59 6.75 -7.00
N PRO A 126 6.48 7.95 -7.60
CA PRO A 126 6.57 9.22 -6.87
C PRO A 126 5.48 9.41 -5.81
N ALA A 127 4.42 8.59 -5.87
CA ALA A 127 3.32 8.58 -4.92
C ALA A 127 3.69 7.75 -3.68
N PHE A 128 4.40 8.37 -2.73
CA PHE A 128 4.64 7.79 -1.41
C PHE A 128 3.61 8.30 -0.39
N ARG A 129 3.36 7.47 0.63
CA ARG A 129 2.60 7.88 1.83
C ARG A 129 3.56 8.26 2.93
N THR A 130 3.24 9.33 3.64
CA THR A 130 4.01 9.73 4.83
C THR A 130 3.47 8.99 6.04
N ILE A 131 4.35 8.30 6.76
CA ILE A 131 4.00 7.62 8.01
C ILE A 131 4.27 8.58 9.15
N VAL A 132 3.22 8.90 9.92
CA VAL A 132 3.28 9.83 11.05
C VAL A 132 2.71 9.22 12.31
N GLU A 133 3.14 9.74 13.45
CA GLU A 133 2.48 9.47 14.72
C GLU A 133 1.62 10.67 15.11
N LEU A 134 0.32 10.44 15.33
CA LEU A 134 -0.61 11.47 15.81
C LEU A 134 -1.42 10.91 16.98
N ASP A 135 -1.52 11.70 18.03
CA ASP A 135 -2.40 11.44 19.15
C ASP A 135 -3.84 11.80 18.76
N LEU A 136 -4.62 10.75 18.46
CA LEU A 136 -6.03 10.81 18.13
C LEU A 136 -6.83 10.09 19.23
N ASP A 137 -7.75 10.81 19.87
CA ASP A 137 -8.70 10.19 20.79
C ASP A 137 -9.63 9.25 19.99
N PRO A 138 -9.74 7.96 20.36
CA PRO A 138 -10.63 7.04 19.68
C PRO A 138 -12.10 7.46 19.69
N ALA A 139 -12.56 8.19 20.72
CA ALA A 139 -13.93 8.68 20.83
C ALA A 139 -14.16 9.97 20.03
N ASP A 140 -13.16 10.85 19.96
CA ASP A 140 -13.22 12.07 19.14
C ASP A 140 -11.86 12.44 18.55
N PRO A 141 -11.55 11.96 17.33
CA PRO A 141 -10.24 12.23 16.72
C PRO A 141 -10.15 13.61 16.04
N GLN A 142 -11.25 14.35 15.90
CA GLN A 142 -11.26 15.60 15.15
C GLN A 142 -10.35 16.67 15.77
N PRO A 143 -10.28 16.87 17.10
CA PRO A 143 -9.31 17.77 17.73
C PRO A 143 -7.86 17.42 17.39
N GLY A 144 -7.52 16.12 17.35
CA GLY A 144 -6.19 15.65 16.95
C GLY A 144 -5.85 16.01 15.50
N LEU A 145 -6.80 15.84 14.58
CA LEU A 145 -6.66 16.21 13.18
C LEU A 145 -6.62 17.74 12.95
N ASN A 146 -7.37 18.51 13.74
CA ASN A 146 -7.38 19.97 13.66
C ASN A 146 -5.99 20.56 13.95
N ARG A 147 -5.20 19.94 14.84
CA ARG A 147 -3.81 20.36 15.11
C ARG A 147 -2.89 20.28 13.88
N VAL A 148 -3.19 19.38 12.93
CA VAL A 148 -2.39 19.17 11.72
C VAL A 148 -2.87 20.05 10.55
N THR A 149 -4.09 20.57 10.61
CA THR A 149 -4.70 21.36 9.52
C THR A 149 -3.87 22.59 9.10
N PRO A 150 -3.33 23.41 10.02
CA PRO A 150 -2.45 24.53 9.65
C PRO A 150 -1.20 24.09 8.88
N CYS A 151 -0.70 22.89 9.14
CA CYS A 151 0.51 22.32 8.53
C CYS A 151 0.27 21.92 7.09
N ILE A 152 -0.95 21.45 6.79
CA ILE A 152 -1.37 21.16 5.43
C ILE A 152 -1.46 22.46 4.63
N ALA A 153 -1.97 23.54 5.24
CA ALA A 153 -1.98 24.86 4.60
C ALA A 153 -0.54 25.35 4.34
N ALA A 154 0.35 25.22 5.32
CA ALA A 154 1.77 25.58 5.18
C ALA A 154 2.49 24.75 4.10
N TYR A 155 2.25 23.43 4.07
CA TYR A 155 2.72 22.53 3.01
C TYR A 155 2.29 23.05 1.63
N ARG A 156 0.99 23.31 1.44
CA ARG A 156 0.47 23.78 0.15
C ARG A 156 1.03 25.13 -0.28
N ALA A 157 1.23 26.04 0.67
CA ALA A 157 1.83 27.34 0.40
C ALA A 157 3.30 27.24 -0.02
N ALA A 158 4.01 26.23 0.49
CA ALA A 158 5.42 25.98 0.17
C ALA A 158 5.61 25.10 -1.09
N MET A 159 4.59 24.39 -1.55
CA MET A 159 4.65 23.61 -2.80
C MET A 159 4.67 24.54 -4.03
N PRO A 160 5.58 24.33 -5.00
CA PRO A 160 5.54 25.01 -6.28
C PRO A 160 4.20 24.84 -6.99
N ALA A 161 3.74 25.87 -7.71
CA ALA A 161 2.41 25.87 -8.34
C ALA A 161 2.24 24.75 -9.38
N ASP A 162 3.31 24.42 -10.09
CA ASP A 162 3.43 23.35 -11.08
C ASP A 162 3.69 21.96 -10.47
N ALA A 163 4.06 21.90 -9.19
CA ALA A 163 4.35 20.66 -8.47
C ALA A 163 3.30 20.33 -7.40
N ARG A 164 2.14 21.01 -7.41
CA ARG A 164 1.08 20.74 -6.44
C ARG A 164 0.65 19.28 -6.54
N ASP A 165 0.94 18.53 -5.49
CA ASP A 165 0.56 17.13 -5.36
C ASP A 165 -0.96 17.03 -5.24
N ASP A 166 -1.56 16.24 -6.13
CA ASP A 166 -3.00 16.01 -6.12
C ASP A 166 -3.44 15.23 -4.88
N HIS A 167 -2.54 14.50 -4.20
CA HIS A 167 -2.90 13.59 -3.11
C HIS A 167 -1.83 13.51 -2.00
N LEU A 168 -1.93 14.40 -1.01
CA LEU A 168 -1.18 14.23 0.24
C LEU A 168 -1.81 13.10 1.06
N ALA A 169 -1.09 12.02 1.31
CA ALA A 169 -1.60 10.85 2.02
C ALA A 169 -0.75 10.49 3.24
N PHE A 170 -1.43 10.23 4.36
CA PHE A 170 -0.81 9.84 5.63
C PHE A 170 -1.25 8.46 6.08
N ARG A 171 -0.29 7.64 6.51
CA ARG A 171 -0.54 6.52 7.44
C ARG A 171 -0.26 7.03 8.85
N ILE A 172 -1.27 7.02 9.70
CA ILE A 172 -1.24 7.54 11.06
C ILE A 172 -1.15 6.36 12.02
N LEU A 173 -0.07 6.30 12.78
CA LEU A 173 0.04 5.45 13.96
C LEU A 173 -0.39 6.24 15.19
N LEU A 174 -1.04 5.55 16.13
CA LEU A 174 -1.29 6.10 17.45
C LEU A 174 -0.06 5.88 18.34
N PRO A 175 0.22 6.79 19.29
CA PRO A 175 1.25 6.56 20.29
C PRO A 175 0.99 5.27 21.08
N ASN A 176 2.01 4.41 21.18
CA ASN A 176 1.96 3.18 21.98
C ASN A 176 3.16 3.15 22.93
N GLY A 177 2.99 3.75 24.10
CA GLY A 177 4.06 3.95 25.08
C GLY A 177 4.89 5.21 24.79
N ALA A 178 6.22 5.10 24.89
CA ALA A 178 7.11 6.24 24.67
C ALA A 178 7.00 6.74 23.21
N PRO A 179 6.96 8.06 22.98
CA PRO A 179 7.00 8.65 21.64
C PRO A 179 8.05 8.02 20.74
N ALA A 180 7.66 7.64 19.52
CA ALA A 180 8.62 7.21 18.52
C ALA A 180 9.58 8.36 18.18
N LYS A 181 10.86 8.04 17.91
CA LYS A 181 11.86 9.03 17.52
C LYS A 181 11.53 9.57 16.13
N SER A 182 11.07 10.81 16.09
CA SER A 182 10.89 11.55 14.83
C SER A 182 12.26 11.80 14.18
N ALA A 183 12.34 11.67 12.87
CA ALA A 183 13.48 12.18 12.12
C ALA A 183 13.10 12.45 10.65
N PRO A 184 13.98 13.13 9.90
CA PRO A 184 13.68 13.52 8.53
C PRO A 184 13.30 12.32 7.65
N LEU A 185 12.32 12.54 6.78
CA LEU A 185 11.90 11.61 5.75
C LEU A 185 13.00 11.47 4.69
N THR A 186 13.29 10.23 4.31
CA THR A 186 14.04 9.85 3.11
C THR A 186 13.33 8.64 2.48
N PHE A 187 13.61 8.32 1.22
CA PHE A 187 12.98 7.17 0.55
C PHE A 187 13.41 5.81 1.14
N GLU A 188 14.58 5.76 1.76
CA GLU A 188 15.14 4.59 2.45
C GLU A 188 14.57 4.44 3.86
N ARG A 189 14.03 5.52 4.44
CA ARG A 189 13.46 5.51 5.78
C ARG A 189 12.07 4.87 5.77
N GLN A 190 12.05 3.55 5.94
CA GLN A 190 10.83 2.79 6.21
C GLN A 190 10.47 2.85 7.70
N LEU A 191 9.22 2.53 8.03
CA LEU A 191 8.81 2.30 9.41
C LEU A 191 9.61 1.13 10.00
N GLU A 192 10.18 1.33 11.19
CA GLU A 192 10.90 0.28 11.90
C GLU A 192 9.92 -0.82 12.34
N GLY A 193 10.14 -2.03 11.84
CA GLY A 193 9.13 -3.09 11.86
C GLY A 193 7.95 -2.72 10.97
N ALA A 194 7.34 -3.71 10.30
CA ALA A 194 6.20 -3.42 9.44
C ALA A 194 5.02 -2.78 10.22
N ARG A 195 4.95 -3.04 11.54
CA ARG A 195 3.89 -2.64 12.49
C ARG A 195 2.50 -2.80 11.90
N ASN A 196 2.31 -3.88 11.14
CA ASN A 196 1.04 -4.25 10.49
C ASN A 196 0.13 -5.00 11.47
N ASP A 197 0.68 -5.41 12.61
CA ASP A 197 0.01 -6.02 13.74
C ASP A 197 -0.63 -5.00 14.70
N GLU A 198 -0.34 -3.71 14.52
CA GLU A 198 -0.94 -2.60 15.26
C GLU A 198 -2.00 -1.84 14.43
N PRO A 199 -3.09 -1.35 15.04
CA PRO A 199 -4.05 -0.49 14.35
C PRO A 199 -3.38 0.79 13.87
N SER A 200 -3.53 1.09 12.59
CA SER A 200 -3.11 2.37 11.99
C SER A 200 -4.17 2.86 11.01
N TYR A 201 -4.20 4.16 10.76
CA TYR A 201 -5.25 4.81 10.00
C TYR A 201 -4.71 5.48 8.74
N MET A 202 -5.49 5.45 7.68
CA MET A 202 -5.20 6.13 6.43
C MET A 202 -6.07 7.38 6.32
N ILE A 203 -5.46 8.48 5.89
CA ILE A 203 -6.18 9.68 5.43
C ILE A 203 -5.50 10.22 4.19
N SER A 204 -6.31 10.56 3.18
CA SER A 204 -5.86 11.27 1.98
C SER A 204 -6.49 12.65 1.98
N VAL A 205 -5.68 13.65 1.69
CA VAL A 205 -6.05 15.06 1.67
C VAL A 205 -6.11 15.50 0.22
N ALA A 206 -7.30 15.92 -0.21
CA ALA A 206 -7.48 16.51 -1.53
C ALA A 206 -6.75 17.86 -1.63
N PRO A 207 -6.41 18.35 -2.83
CA PRO A 207 -5.63 19.58 -3.00
C PRO A 207 -6.36 20.82 -2.46
N ASP A 208 -7.68 20.82 -2.54
CA ASP A 208 -8.60 21.89 -2.17
C ASP A 208 -9.17 21.75 -0.74
N ALA A 209 -8.92 20.63 -0.06
CA ALA A 209 -9.52 20.37 1.25
C ALA A 209 -9.07 21.40 2.30
N ALA A 210 -9.94 22.28 2.78
CA ALA A 210 -9.58 23.30 3.77
C ALA A 210 -9.10 22.74 5.12
N SER A 211 -9.53 21.52 5.46
CA SER A 211 -9.19 20.84 6.72
C SER A 211 -9.19 19.33 6.57
N LEU A 212 -8.61 18.65 7.55
CA LEU A 212 -8.79 17.20 7.71
C LEU A 212 -10.15 16.91 8.35
N SER A 213 -10.86 15.92 7.82
CA SER A 213 -12.09 15.43 8.44
C SER A 213 -11.89 14.03 9.00
N ALA A 214 -12.39 13.82 10.20
CA ALA A 214 -12.43 12.53 10.84
C ALA A 214 -13.26 11.50 10.05
N SER A 215 -14.19 11.93 9.20
CA SER A 215 -14.94 11.07 8.28
C SER A 215 -14.11 10.50 7.14
N GLN A 216 -12.92 11.07 6.86
CA GLN A 216 -12.01 10.59 5.82
C GLN A 216 -11.04 9.52 6.34
N LEU A 217 -10.98 9.30 7.66
CA LEU A 217 -10.16 8.25 8.24
C LEU A 217 -10.63 6.87 7.79
N ARG A 218 -9.69 6.02 7.44
CA ARG A 218 -9.92 4.61 7.10
C ARG A 218 -8.98 3.75 7.93
N LEU A 219 -9.40 2.54 8.29
CA LEU A 219 -8.46 1.58 8.88
C LEU A 219 -7.46 1.11 7.81
N TYR A 220 -6.19 1.04 8.15
CA TYR A 220 -5.17 0.45 7.28
C TYR A 220 -5.43 -1.05 7.11
N ALA A 221 -5.75 -1.46 5.88
CA ALA A 221 -6.36 -2.76 5.59
C ALA A 221 -5.52 -3.98 6.03
N TRP A 222 -4.18 -3.87 5.99
CA TRP A 222 -3.26 -4.93 6.41
C TRP A 222 -3.42 -5.32 7.89
N PHE A 223 -3.98 -4.46 8.73
CA PHE A 223 -4.27 -4.84 10.11
C PHE A 223 -5.23 -6.04 10.14
N LEU A 224 -6.34 -5.99 9.41
CA LEU A 224 -7.35 -7.06 9.44
C LEU A 224 -6.98 -8.29 8.61
N SER A 225 -5.89 -8.28 7.85
CA SER A 225 -5.49 -9.44 7.05
C SER A 225 -4.77 -10.53 7.85
N ALA A 226 -4.35 -10.25 9.09
CA ALA A 226 -3.65 -11.22 9.92
C ALA A 226 -4.55 -12.42 10.30
N PRO A 227 -4.06 -13.68 10.17
CA PRO A 227 -4.88 -14.89 10.35
C PRO A 227 -5.70 -14.89 11.64
N GLU A 228 -5.07 -14.57 12.77
CA GLU A 228 -5.72 -14.58 14.08
C GLU A 228 -6.98 -13.69 14.13
N ARG A 229 -6.92 -12.48 13.58
CA ARG A 229 -8.07 -11.55 13.57
C ARG A 229 -9.15 -12.03 12.61
N ARG A 230 -8.75 -12.60 11.47
CA ARG A 230 -9.69 -13.19 10.52
C ARG A 230 -10.43 -14.37 11.14
N ASP A 231 -9.73 -15.22 11.87
CA ASP A 231 -10.30 -16.39 12.54
C ASP A 231 -11.27 -15.97 13.65
N ARG A 232 -10.92 -14.98 14.47
CA ARG A 232 -11.84 -14.44 15.49
C ARG A 232 -13.15 -13.91 14.89
N LEU A 233 -13.08 -13.13 13.81
CA LEU A 233 -14.28 -12.65 13.11
C LEU A 233 -15.10 -13.81 12.51
N ALA A 234 -14.42 -14.80 11.92
CA ALA A 234 -15.07 -15.97 11.37
C ALA A 234 -15.76 -16.81 12.46
N ASP A 235 -15.12 -16.99 13.62
CA ASP A 235 -15.66 -17.73 14.76
C ASP A 235 -16.86 -17.02 15.39
N ALA A 236 -16.80 -15.70 15.54
CA ALA A 236 -17.95 -14.91 15.98
C ALA A 236 -19.15 -15.05 15.03
N ALA A 237 -18.90 -15.05 13.71
CA ALA A 237 -19.94 -15.27 12.73
C ALA A 237 -20.50 -16.71 12.77
N ARG A 238 -19.64 -17.73 12.95
CA ARG A 238 -20.07 -19.12 13.14
C ARG A 238 -20.94 -19.28 14.39
N ALA A 239 -20.54 -18.66 15.50
CA ALA A 239 -21.29 -18.69 16.75
C ALA A 239 -22.67 -18.03 16.59
N ALA A 240 -22.74 -16.89 15.90
CA ALA A 240 -24.01 -16.22 15.60
C ALA A 240 -24.93 -17.13 14.75
N LEU A 241 -24.41 -17.73 13.68
CA LEU A 241 -25.18 -18.63 12.81
C LEU A 241 -25.64 -19.90 13.53
N ALA A 242 -24.82 -20.46 14.43
CA ALA A 242 -25.19 -21.64 15.20
C ALA A 242 -26.34 -21.38 16.18
N ALA A 243 -26.51 -20.13 16.64
CA ALA A 243 -27.59 -19.74 17.53
C ALA A 243 -28.93 -19.55 16.78
N GLU A 244 -28.88 -19.13 15.51
CA GLU A 244 -30.07 -19.05 14.65
C GLU A 244 -30.39 -20.47 14.15
N ARG A 245 -31.61 -20.98 14.39
CA ARG A 245 -32.00 -22.37 14.07
C ARG A 245 -32.02 -22.72 12.56
N ARG A 246 -31.36 -21.92 11.71
CA ARG A 246 -31.12 -22.12 10.27
C ARG A 246 -29.64 -22.45 10.07
N GLN A 247 -29.36 -23.55 9.37
CA GLN A 247 -28.04 -24.20 9.26
C GLN A 247 -27.04 -23.43 8.39
N GLY A 248 -26.82 -22.17 8.71
CA GLY A 248 -25.83 -21.33 8.05
C GLY A 248 -24.41 -21.80 8.35
N HIS A 249 -23.48 -21.65 7.41
CA HIS A 249 -22.06 -21.91 7.68
C HIS A 249 -21.16 -20.82 7.10
N VAL A 250 -20.10 -20.49 7.84
CA VAL A 250 -19.01 -19.65 7.33
C VAL A 250 -18.01 -20.56 6.61
N PRO A 251 -17.67 -20.30 5.34
CA PRO A 251 -16.64 -21.04 4.62
C PRO A 251 -15.30 -21.08 5.37
N ARG A 252 -14.47 -22.08 5.09
CA ARG A 252 -13.12 -22.20 5.69
C ARG A 252 -12.29 -20.94 5.45
N LEU A 253 -12.34 -20.41 4.22
CA LEU A 253 -11.76 -19.11 3.88
C LEU A 253 -12.84 -18.04 4.02
N ALA A 254 -12.95 -17.47 5.23
CA ALA A 254 -13.88 -16.40 5.49
C ALA A 254 -13.54 -15.16 4.64
N GLN A 255 -14.56 -14.65 3.97
CA GLN A 255 -14.48 -13.43 3.17
C GLN A 255 -15.16 -12.29 3.94
N PHE A 256 -14.49 -11.15 4.01
CA PHE A 256 -15.03 -9.94 4.60
C PHE A 256 -15.54 -9.00 3.52
N HIS A 257 -16.63 -8.31 3.79
CA HIS A 257 -17.22 -7.36 2.87
C HIS A 257 -17.52 -6.03 3.58
N GLY A 258 -17.27 -4.93 2.88
CA GLY A 258 -17.69 -3.59 3.28
C GLY A 258 -17.13 -3.10 4.62
N THR A 259 -15.90 -3.48 5.02
CA THR A 259 -15.33 -3.05 6.30
C THR A 259 -15.21 -1.53 6.42
N ARG A 260 -15.73 -0.97 7.52
CA ARG A 260 -15.71 0.48 7.83
C ARG A 260 -15.30 0.73 9.27
N LEU A 261 -14.69 1.88 9.54
CA LEU A 261 -14.54 2.38 10.91
C LEU A 261 -15.92 2.80 11.45
N ASP A 262 -16.16 2.55 12.74
CA ASP A 262 -17.39 3.00 13.39
C ASP A 262 -17.50 4.53 13.36
N PRO A 263 -18.70 5.11 13.14
CA PRO A 263 -18.85 6.55 13.01
C PRO A 263 -18.45 7.31 14.27
N ARG A 264 -18.54 6.67 15.44
CA ARG A 264 -18.30 7.29 16.76
C ARG A 264 -17.00 6.83 17.41
N ARG A 265 -16.33 5.81 16.87
CA ARG A 265 -15.17 5.17 17.52
C ARG A 265 -14.12 4.76 16.49
N LEU A 266 -12.89 5.26 16.61
CA LEU A 266 -11.78 4.84 15.74
C LEU A 266 -11.26 3.44 16.06
N ASP A 267 -11.37 3.02 17.31
CA ASP A 267 -10.92 1.71 17.78
C ASP A 267 -11.97 0.62 17.56
N VAL A 268 -12.96 0.86 16.70
CA VAL A 268 -14.02 -0.08 16.37
C VAL A 268 -14.20 -0.11 14.86
N VAL A 269 -14.29 -1.32 14.30
CA VAL A 269 -14.74 -1.52 12.93
C VAL A 269 -16.07 -2.26 12.88
N ARG A 270 -16.81 -2.01 11.80
CA ARG A 270 -17.97 -2.79 11.39
C ARG A 270 -17.61 -3.52 10.11
N THR A 271 -18.01 -4.77 9.99
CA THR A 271 -17.76 -5.58 8.80
C THR A 271 -18.83 -6.64 8.60
N TYR A 272 -18.95 -7.12 7.38
CA TYR A 272 -19.74 -8.31 7.05
C TYR A 272 -18.82 -9.52 6.89
N VAL A 273 -19.14 -10.62 7.55
CA VAL A 273 -18.54 -11.93 7.27
C VAL A 273 -19.50 -12.69 6.36
N LEU A 274 -19.05 -13.03 5.16
CA LEU A 274 -19.88 -13.75 4.20
C LEU A 274 -20.07 -15.22 4.62
N ALA A 275 -21.31 -15.70 4.49
CA ALA A 275 -21.77 -16.99 4.95
C ALA A 275 -22.75 -17.63 3.95
N CYS A 276 -23.21 -18.83 4.25
CA CYS A 276 -23.97 -19.70 3.35
C CYS A 276 -25.20 -20.29 4.03
N SER A 277 -26.38 -20.25 3.41
CA SER A 277 -27.67 -20.65 4.01
C SER A 277 -27.79 -22.11 4.41
N VAL A 278 -27.31 -23.06 3.61
CA VAL A 278 -27.10 -24.48 3.98
C VAL A 278 -26.04 -25.08 3.03
N ARG A 279 -25.17 -25.96 3.54
CA ARG A 279 -24.31 -26.80 2.69
C ARG A 279 -25.11 -27.99 2.16
N GLU A 280 -25.78 -27.86 1.02
CA GLU A 280 -26.39 -29.01 0.35
C GLU A 280 -25.32 -29.89 -0.32
N ARG A 281 -25.21 -31.16 0.10
CA ARG A 281 -24.27 -32.12 -0.48
C ARG A 281 -24.64 -32.37 -1.95
N GLY A 282 -23.75 -32.03 -2.88
CA GLY A 282 -23.96 -32.24 -4.32
C GLY A 282 -24.37 -31.00 -5.12
N LYS A 283 -24.80 -29.92 -4.47
CA LYS A 283 -24.83 -28.59 -5.10
C LYS A 283 -23.41 -28.00 -5.02
N GLY A 284 -22.98 -27.33 -6.08
CA GLY A 284 -21.62 -26.78 -6.23
C GLY A 284 -21.19 -25.80 -5.11
N PRO A 285 -20.04 -25.13 -5.24
CA PRO A 285 -19.54 -24.25 -4.18
C PRO A 285 -20.59 -23.21 -3.79
N CYS A 286 -20.82 -23.07 -2.49
CA CYS A 286 -21.75 -22.06 -1.97
C CYS A 286 -21.36 -20.68 -2.49
N ARG A 287 -22.35 -19.95 -3.03
CA ARG A 287 -22.16 -18.62 -3.59
C ARG A 287 -22.15 -17.51 -2.55
N THR A 288 -22.05 -17.77 -1.25
CA THR A 288 -22.23 -16.77 -0.17
C THR A 288 -23.52 -15.94 -0.32
N ASP A 289 -24.64 -16.54 0.07
CA ASP A 289 -26.00 -15.96 0.04
C ASP A 289 -26.45 -15.40 1.40
N MET A 290 -25.57 -15.45 2.41
CA MET A 290 -25.77 -14.81 3.70
C MET A 290 -24.60 -13.91 4.08
N ALA A 291 -24.83 -12.99 5.02
CA ALA A 291 -23.77 -12.29 5.72
C ALA A 291 -24.07 -12.18 7.21
N VAL A 292 -23.04 -12.20 8.05
CA VAL A 292 -23.12 -11.82 9.45
C VAL A 292 -22.47 -10.45 9.60
N ARG A 293 -23.26 -9.44 9.94
CA ARG A 293 -22.76 -8.13 10.34
C ARG A 293 -22.18 -8.23 11.75
N LEU A 294 -20.95 -7.78 11.93
CA LEU A 294 -20.27 -7.76 13.21
C LEU A 294 -19.69 -6.37 13.49
N ARG A 295 -19.61 -6.05 14.77
CA ARG A 295 -18.81 -4.95 15.30
C ARG A 295 -17.59 -5.55 16.00
N TYR A 296 -16.39 -5.04 15.73
CA TYR A 296 -15.12 -5.55 16.24
C TYR A 296 -14.29 -4.44 16.86
N ASP A 297 -13.94 -4.62 18.13
CA ASP A 297 -13.12 -3.69 18.90
C ASP A 297 -11.63 -4.02 18.66
N LEU A 298 -10.90 -3.05 18.11
CA LEU A 298 -9.51 -3.22 17.67
C LEU A 298 -8.53 -3.36 18.84
N ARG A 299 -8.91 -2.91 20.05
CA ARG A 299 -8.05 -2.96 21.25
C ARG A 299 -8.19 -4.28 21.99
N THR A 300 -9.43 -4.70 22.24
CA THR A 300 -9.77 -5.89 23.03
C THR A 300 -9.90 -7.13 22.15
N GLY A 301 -10.12 -6.95 20.85
CA GLY A 301 -10.45 -8.03 19.93
C GLY A 301 -11.84 -8.62 20.14
N ALA A 302 -12.70 -7.97 20.93
CA ALA A 302 -14.05 -8.40 21.19
C ALA A 302 -14.97 -8.16 19.97
N THR A 303 -15.89 -9.08 19.74
CA THR A 303 -16.96 -8.96 18.73
C THR A 303 -18.31 -8.74 19.39
N SER A 304 -19.16 -7.90 18.81
CA SER A 304 -20.50 -7.58 19.34
C SER A 304 -21.51 -7.31 18.22
N GLU A 305 -22.78 -7.17 18.62
CA GLU A 305 -23.92 -6.80 17.75
C GLU A 305 -24.08 -7.69 16.50
N PRO A 306 -24.02 -9.04 16.62
CA PRO A 306 -24.22 -9.90 15.45
C PRO A 306 -25.62 -9.70 14.88
N ALA A 307 -25.70 -9.45 13.56
CA ALA A 307 -26.95 -9.46 12.82
C ALA A 307 -26.78 -10.31 11.57
N ILE A 308 -27.69 -11.24 11.35
CA ILE A 308 -27.62 -12.18 10.24
C ILE A 308 -28.53 -11.65 9.12
N LEU A 309 -27.97 -11.58 7.93
CA LEU A 309 -28.64 -11.15 6.71
C LEU A 309 -28.70 -12.35 5.77
N HIS A 310 -29.88 -12.58 5.21
CA HIS A 310 -30.18 -13.64 4.25
C HIS A 310 -30.40 -13.01 2.87
N ASP A 311 -30.35 -13.85 1.83
CA ASP A 311 -30.67 -13.48 0.45
C ASP A 311 -29.91 -12.22 -0.03
N ILE A 312 -28.62 -12.14 0.33
CA ILE A 312 -27.78 -10.94 0.10
C ILE A 312 -27.36 -10.76 -1.36
N ARG A 313 -28.00 -11.47 -2.30
CA ARG A 313 -27.66 -11.43 -3.71
C ARG A 313 -28.84 -11.01 -4.56
N ASP A 314 -28.57 -10.12 -5.50
CA ASP A 314 -29.56 -9.74 -6.51
C ASP A 314 -29.75 -10.84 -7.58
N ALA A 315 -30.66 -10.59 -8.52
CA ALA A 315 -30.96 -11.50 -9.64
C ALA A 315 -29.75 -11.77 -10.56
N LYS A 316 -28.73 -10.90 -10.55
CA LYS A 316 -27.48 -11.07 -11.31
C LYS A 316 -26.39 -11.76 -10.49
N GLY A 317 -26.69 -12.10 -9.24
CA GLY A 317 -25.76 -12.71 -8.30
C GLY A 317 -24.75 -11.72 -7.71
N GLN A 318 -24.97 -10.41 -7.76
CA GLN A 318 -24.12 -9.42 -7.08
C GLN A 318 -24.47 -9.34 -5.60
N ILE A 319 -23.47 -9.09 -4.74
CA ILE A 319 -23.70 -8.89 -3.31
C ILE A 319 -24.39 -7.53 -3.12
N VAL A 320 -25.54 -7.54 -2.47
CA VAL A 320 -26.31 -6.36 -2.06
C VAL A 320 -26.49 -6.43 -0.56
N LEU A 321 -25.79 -5.54 0.14
CA LEU A 321 -25.84 -5.41 1.59
C LEU A 321 -26.20 -3.96 1.96
N PRO A 322 -26.91 -3.74 3.08
CA PRO A 322 -27.08 -2.40 3.62
C PRO A 322 -25.72 -1.73 3.82
N GLU A 323 -25.65 -0.41 3.66
CA GLU A 323 -24.44 0.31 4.03
C GLU A 323 -24.16 0.15 5.52
N LEU A 324 -22.91 -0.12 5.87
CA LEU A 324 -22.51 -0.09 7.27
C LEU A 324 -22.48 1.37 7.73
N PRO A 325 -23.10 1.69 8.88
CA PRO A 325 -22.91 2.99 9.48
C PRO A 325 -21.41 3.13 9.79
N GLY A 326 -20.73 4.08 9.16
CA GLY A 326 -19.29 4.13 9.23
C GLY A 326 -18.67 5.28 8.46
N ARG A 327 -17.37 5.46 8.68
CA ARG A 327 -16.54 6.47 8.00
C ARG A 327 -16.01 5.92 6.68
#